data_AF-A0A7C2Z5A2-F1
#
_entry.id   AF-A0A7C2Z5A2-F1
#
_cell.length_a   1.000
_cell.length_b   1.000
_cell.length_c   1.000
_cell.angle_alpha   90.00
_cell.angle_beta   90.00
_cell.angle_gamma   90.00
#
_symmetry.space_group_name_H-M   'P 1'
#
loop_
_entity.id
_entity.type
_entity.pdbx_description
1 polymer ?
#
loop_
_entity_poly.entity_id
_entity_poly.type
_entity_poly.pdbx_seq_one_letter_code
_entity_poly.pdbx_strand_id
1 'polypeptide(L)'
;MGYAHPEVLVDTEWVVNHLKDPKVKIVEVDYDPNTAYFAWHIPGASLLTWKDHIRHPVRRDFVEPEQFAKFMEERGISNDTT
;
A
#
# COMPACT_ATOMS: atom_id res chain seq x y z
N MET A 1 -17.00 23.79 -6.39
CA MET A 1 -16.66 23.28 -5.04
C MET A 1 -15.69 22.13 -5.23
N GLY A 2 -14.55 22.14 -4.53
CA GLY A 2 -13.53 21.09 -4.60
C GLY A 2 -13.75 19.99 -3.56
N TYR A 3 -12.83 19.02 -3.51
CA TYR A 3 -12.80 17.99 -2.47
C TYR A 3 -12.61 18.60 -1.06
N ALA A 4 -13.15 17.94 -0.04
CA ALA A 4 -12.98 18.36 1.37
C ALA A 4 -11.53 18.22 1.87
N HIS A 5 -10.83 17.20 1.37
CA HIS A 5 -9.43 16.90 1.68
C HIS A 5 -8.69 16.59 0.36
N PRO A 6 -8.31 17.59 -0.43
CA PRO A 6 -7.60 17.35 -1.69
C PRO A 6 -6.19 16.76 -1.47
N GLU A 7 -5.59 16.92 -0.29
CA GLU A 7 -4.25 16.45 0.06
C GLU A 7 -4.13 14.92 0.15
N VAL A 8 -5.24 14.18 0.26
CA VAL A 8 -5.23 12.70 0.36
C VAL A 8 -5.34 12.00 -1.00
N LEU A 9 -5.49 12.76 -2.09
CA LEU A 9 -5.59 12.23 -3.45
C LEU A 9 -4.55 12.89 -4.33
N VAL A 10 -3.66 12.07 -4.89
CA VAL A 10 -2.61 12.52 -5.82
C VAL A 10 -2.94 12.09 -7.24
N ASP A 11 -2.43 12.83 -8.21
CA ASP A 11 -2.46 12.42 -9.62
C ASP A 11 -1.27 11.53 -9.98
N THR A 12 -1.29 10.99 -11.21
CA THR A 12 -0.23 10.09 -11.69
C THR A 12 1.11 10.80 -11.90
N GLU A 13 1.09 12.10 -12.22
CA GLU A 13 2.31 12.89 -12.43
C GLU A 13 3.04 13.09 -11.09
N TRP A 14 2.30 13.36 -10.01
CA TRP A 14 2.83 13.41 -8.65
C TRP A 14 3.54 12.10 -8.30
N VAL A 15 2.92 10.95 -8.57
CA VAL A 15 3.53 9.64 -8.27
C VAL A 15 4.85 9.45 -9.02
N VAL A 16 4.89 9.75 -10.32
CA VAL A 16 6.12 9.68 -11.13
C VAL A 16 7.23 10.56 -10.56
N ASN A 17 6.88 11.76 -10.10
CA ASN A 17 7.83 12.72 -9.52
C ASN A 17 8.37 12.30 -8.14
N HIS A 18 7.67 11.41 -7.42
CA HIS A 18 8.04 10.97 -6.07
C HIS A 18 8.56 9.53 -5.99
N LEU A 19 8.80 8.84 -7.11
CA LEU A 19 9.31 7.45 -7.13
C LEU A 19 10.61 7.22 -6.34
N LYS A 20 11.38 8.28 -6.08
CA LYS A 20 12.67 8.22 -5.36
C LYS A 20 12.64 8.97 -4.03
N ASP A 21 11.49 9.50 -3.61
CA ASP A 21 11.36 10.18 -2.33
C ASP A 21 11.47 9.15 -1.19
N PRO A 22 12.46 9.26 -0.28
CA PRO A 22 12.62 8.30 0.81
C PRO A 22 11.45 8.28 1.78
N LYS A 23 10.62 9.33 1.81
CA LYS A 23 9.44 9.45 2.69
C LYS A 23 8.15 8.92 2.06
N VAL A 24 8.15 8.59 0.77
CA VAL A 24 6.97 8.10 0.06
C VAL A 24 7.07 6.59 -0.13
N LYS A 25 6.02 5.85 0.22
CA LYS A 25 5.92 4.41 -0.05
C LYS A 25 4.69 4.10 -0.89
N ILE A 26 4.94 3.60 -2.09
CA ILE A 26 3.88 3.19 -3.01
C ILE A 26 3.46 1.77 -2.63
N VAL A 27 2.15 1.57 -2.44
CA VAL A 27 1.58 0.26 -2.11
C VAL A 27 0.52 -0.08 -3.13
N GLU A 28 0.68 -1.20 -3.83
CA GLU A 28 -0.36 -1.78 -4.67
C GLU A 28 -1.20 -2.74 -3.83
N VAL A 29 -2.51 -2.50 -3.80
CA VAL A 29 -3.48 -3.31 -3.05
C VAL A 29 -4.32 -4.10 -4.04
N ASP A 30 -4.24 -5.42 -3.99
CA ASP A 30 -4.95 -6.29 -4.93
C ASP A 30 -5.55 -7.55 -4.26
N TYR A 31 -6.62 -8.06 -4.86
CA TYR A 31 -7.22 -9.34 -4.57
C TYR A 31 -6.56 -10.49 -5.33
N ASP A 32 -6.14 -10.29 -6.59
CA ASP A 32 -5.41 -11.28 -7.39
C ASP A 32 -4.13 -10.69 -8.02
N PRO A 33 -3.00 -10.72 -7.31
CA PRO A 33 -1.77 -10.09 -7.77
C PRO A 33 -1.12 -10.79 -8.97
N ASN A 34 -1.56 -11.99 -9.35
CA ASN A 34 -0.95 -12.74 -10.47
C ASN A 34 -1.18 -12.06 -11.81
N THR A 35 -2.33 -11.39 -11.98
CA THR A 35 -2.68 -10.74 -13.23
C THR A 35 -2.27 -9.27 -13.31
N ALA A 36 -1.88 -8.66 -12.19
CA ALA A 36 -1.48 -7.26 -12.09
C ALA A 36 -0.05 -7.14 -11.57
N TYR A 37 0.15 -7.06 -10.25
CA TYR A 37 1.46 -6.84 -9.63
C TYR A 37 2.58 -7.71 -10.21
N PHE A 38 2.39 -9.03 -10.33
CA PHE A 38 3.43 -9.92 -10.85
C PHE A 38 3.64 -9.82 -12.36
N ALA A 39 2.65 -9.31 -13.12
CA ALA A 39 2.81 -9.01 -14.53
C ALA A 39 3.59 -7.70 -14.72
N TRP A 40 3.22 -6.65 -13.99
CA TRP A 40 3.93 -5.37 -13.92
C TRP A 40 3.39 -4.54 -12.75
N HIS A 41 4.28 -3.81 -12.06
CA HIS A 41 3.90 -2.83 -11.03
C HIS A 41 4.82 -1.61 -11.09
N ILE A 42 4.41 -0.54 -10.40
CA ILE A 42 5.21 0.68 -10.28
C ILE A 42 6.55 0.36 -9.60
N PRO A 43 7.69 0.86 -10.12
CA PRO A 43 9.00 0.60 -9.51
C PRO A 43 9.05 0.98 -8.03
N GLY A 44 9.46 0.04 -7.19
CA GLY A 44 9.58 0.24 -5.74
C GLY A 44 8.25 0.10 -4.97
N ALA A 45 7.13 -0.18 -5.66
CA ALA A 45 5.87 -0.44 -4.98
C ALA A 45 5.93 -1.74 -4.17
N SER A 46 5.28 -1.76 -3.01
CA SER A 46 5.07 -2.96 -2.21
C SER A 46 3.71 -3.58 -2.51
N LEU A 47 3.63 -4.91 -2.58
CA LEU A 47 2.36 -5.62 -2.67
C LEU A 47 1.72 -5.82 -1.30
N LEU A 48 0.43 -5.48 -1.23
CA LEU A 48 -0.47 -5.77 -0.11
C LEU A 48 -1.68 -6.55 -0.63
N THR A 49 -1.72 -7.86 -0.36
CA THR A 49 -2.83 -8.73 -0.78
C THR A 49 -3.95 -8.79 0.25
N TRP A 50 -5.21 -8.79 -0.21
CA TRP A 50 -6.37 -8.95 0.67
C TRP A 50 -6.32 -10.24 1.49
N LYS A 51 -6.02 -11.36 0.82
CA LYS A 51 -6.13 -12.69 1.41
C LYS A 51 -5.10 -12.97 2.50
N ASP A 52 -3.88 -12.47 2.32
CA ASP A 52 -2.74 -12.85 3.17
C ASP A 52 -2.39 -11.77 4.20
N HIS A 53 -2.65 -10.50 3.90
CA HIS A 53 -2.19 -9.39 4.74
C HIS A 53 -3.31 -8.62 5.43
N ILE A 54 -4.54 -8.65 4.90
CA ILE A 54 -5.68 -7.89 5.46
C ILE A 54 -6.64 -8.81 6.21
N ARG A 55 -6.96 -9.96 5.62
CA ARG A 55 -7.99 -10.87 6.14
C ARG A 55 -7.41 -11.85 7.16
N HIS A 56 -8.06 -11.98 8.30
CA HIS A 56 -7.73 -13.02 9.27
C HIS A 56 -7.90 -14.43 8.64
N PRO A 57 -6.99 -15.40 8.89
CA PRO A 57 -6.99 -16.68 8.17
C PRO A 57 -8.21 -17.57 8.46
N VAL A 58 -8.75 -17.49 9.68
CA VAL A 58 -9.88 -18.34 10.14
C VAL A 58 -11.18 -17.56 10.36
N ARG A 59 -11.12 -16.52 11.21
CA ARG A 59 -12.26 -15.64 11.51
C ARG A 59 -12.58 -14.73 10.33
N ARG A 60 -13.86 -14.35 10.20
CA ARG A 60 -14.29 -13.31 9.25
C ARG A 60 -14.00 -11.94 9.87
N ASP A 61 -12.72 -11.60 9.91
CA ASP A 61 -12.21 -10.39 10.55
C ASP A 61 -10.93 -9.90 9.86
N PHE A 62 -10.41 -8.76 10.30
CA PHE A 62 -9.09 -8.26 9.91
C PHE A 62 -7.96 -8.93 10.70
N VAL A 63 -6.74 -8.83 10.18
CA VAL A 63 -5.53 -9.19 10.94
C VAL A 63 -5.39 -8.34 12.20
N GLU A 64 -4.70 -8.87 13.20
CA GLU A 64 -4.45 -8.15 14.45
C GLU A 64 -3.46 -6.99 14.23
N PRO A 65 -3.52 -5.91 15.04
CA PRO A 65 -2.65 -4.75 14.88
C PRO A 65 -1.15 -5.07 14.79
N GLU A 66 -0.67 -6.06 15.56
CA GLU A 66 0.73 -6.48 15.57
C GLU A 66 1.15 -7.14 14.26
N GLN A 67 0.24 -7.88 13.62
CA GLN A 67 0.49 -8.52 12.32
C GLN A 67 0.59 -7.46 11.22
N PHE A 68 -0.30 -6.46 11.27
CA PHE A 68 -0.26 -5.34 10.34
C PHE A 68 0.99 -4.47 10.54
N ALA A 69 1.35 -4.14 11.78
CA ALA A 69 2.55 -3.37 12.10
C ALA A 69 3.81 -4.08 11.58
N LYS A 70 3.92 -5.39 11.82
CA LYS A 70 5.04 -6.20 11.30
C LYS A 70 5.11 -6.16 9.76
N PHE A 71 3.98 -6.30 9.08
CA PHE A 71 3.93 -6.20 7.62
C PHE A 71 4.45 -4.86 7.10
N MET A 72 4.07 -3.76 7.77
CA MET A 72 4.51 -2.41 7.42
C MET A 72 6.00 -2.20 7.69
N GLU A 73 6.51 -2.64 8.85
CA GLU A 73 7.93 -2.58 9.18
C GLU A 73 8.80 -3.35 8.18
N GLU A 74 8.40 -4.56 7.79
CA GLU A 74 9.10 -5.38 6.79
C GLU A 74 9.20 -4.70 5.41
N ARG A 75 8.30 -3.75 5.12
CA ARG A 75 8.27 -2.95 3.88
C ARG A 75 8.84 -1.55 4.05
N GLY A 76 9.36 -1.22 5.23
CA GLY A 76 9.92 0.09 5.55
C GLY A 76 8.89 1.21 5.56
N ILE A 77 7.64 0.89 5.92
CA ILE A 77 6.55 1.87 6.10
C ILE A 77 6.47 2.18 7.59
N SER A 78 6.68 3.44 7.94
CA SER A 78 6.64 3.97 9.31
C SER A 78 5.44 4.90 9.51
N ASN A 79 5.14 5.27 10.75
CA ASN A 79 4.01 6.16 11.08
C ASN A 79 4.16 7.59 10.51
N ASP A 80 5.35 7.98 10.09
CA ASP A 80 5.67 9.27 9.46
C ASP A 80 5.88 9.17 7.95
N THR A 81 5.64 7.99 7.37
CA THR A 81 5.65 7.76 5.92
C THR A 81 4.38 8.33 5.28
N THR A 82 4.51 8.86 4.06
CA THR A 82 3.40 9.23 3.18
C THR A 82 3.11 8.13 2.17
#